data_AF-A0A966A7C9-F1
#
_entry.id   AF-A0A966A7C9-F1
#
_cell.length_a   1.000
_cell.length_b   1.000
_cell.length_c   1.000
_cell.angle_alpha   90.00
_cell.angle_beta   90.00
_cell.angle_gamma   90.00
#
_symmetry.space_group_name_H-M   'P 1'
#
loop_
_entity.id
_entity.type
_entity.pdbx_description
1 polymer ?
#
loop_
_entity_poly.entity_id
_entity_poly.type
_entity_poly.pdbx_seq_one_letter_code
_entity_poly.pdbx_strand_id
1 'polypeptide(L)'
;MRTIATIFGIACSVILVFSTQAFADSAAVSTMAEITLNLNHVPSDEDKQKLAAIASSSDSSEAEVAVATAMSNIEHRLTDADKETLSSIAADDSADADLRALAGVLISLNHRPSDADKASLEQIVAGTGD
;
A
#
# COMPACT_ATOMS: atom_id res chain seq x y z
N MET A 1 -12.50 -37.83 -51.36
CA MET A 1 -11.19 -37.31 -50.89
C MET A 1 -11.34 -35.84 -50.54
N ARG A 2 -10.62 -35.41 -49.49
CA ARG A 2 -10.45 -34.05 -48.92
C ARG A 2 -11.33 -33.74 -47.71
N THR A 3 -10.74 -34.10 -46.57
CA THR A 3 -10.88 -33.54 -45.22
C THR A 3 -10.84 -32.01 -45.20
N ILE A 4 -11.41 -31.39 -44.16
CA ILE A 4 -10.77 -30.40 -43.26
C ILE A 4 -11.71 -30.15 -42.08
N ALA A 5 -11.23 -30.50 -40.89
CA ALA A 5 -11.78 -30.13 -39.61
C ALA A 5 -11.11 -28.83 -39.15
N THR A 6 -11.88 -27.89 -38.60
CA THR A 6 -11.32 -26.70 -37.96
C THR A 6 -12.01 -26.55 -36.60
N ILE A 7 -11.32 -27.01 -35.55
CA ILE A 7 -11.67 -26.74 -34.16
C ILE A 7 -11.10 -25.36 -33.85
N PHE A 8 -11.97 -24.37 -33.64
CA PHE A 8 -11.56 -23.06 -33.14
C PHE A 8 -11.30 -23.21 -31.64
N GLY A 9 -10.02 -23.21 -31.26
CA GLY A 9 -9.61 -23.23 -29.87
C GLY A 9 -10.15 -22.01 -29.14
N ILE A 10 -10.95 -22.26 -28.10
CA ILE A 10 -11.40 -21.23 -27.18
C ILE A 10 -10.17 -20.77 -26.39
N ALA A 11 -9.61 -19.63 -26.80
CA ALA A 11 -8.66 -18.89 -25.99
C ALA A 11 -9.40 -18.42 -24.73
N CYS A 12 -9.16 -19.10 -23.62
CA CYS A 12 -9.65 -18.72 -22.31
C CYS A 12 -8.84 -17.50 -21.84
N SER A 13 -9.22 -16.31 -22.30
CA SER A 13 -8.70 -15.05 -21.78
C SER A 13 -9.20 -14.89 -20.35
N VAL A 14 -8.32 -15.12 -19.37
CA VAL A 14 -8.54 -14.72 -17.98
C VAL A 14 -8.57 -13.19 -17.97
N ILE A 15 -9.77 -12.62 -17.99
CA ILE A 15 -9.98 -11.20 -17.75
C ILE A 15 -9.80 -10.99 -16.24
N LEU A 16 -8.63 -10.50 -15.84
CA LEU A 16 -8.44 -9.94 -14.50
C LEU A 16 -9.27 -8.66 -14.44
N VAL A 17 -10.47 -8.77 -13.88
CA VAL A 17 -11.32 -7.63 -13.53
C VAL A 17 -10.67 -6.95 -12.33
N PHE A 18 -9.82 -5.95 -12.58
CA PHE A 18 -9.40 -5.03 -11.53
C PHE A 18 -10.61 -4.17 -11.16
N SER A 19 -11.27 -4.51 -10.06
CA SER A 19 -12.32 -3.66 -9.49
C SER A 19 -11.64 -2.41 -8.94
N THR A 20 -11.99 -1.24 -9.47
CA THR A 20 -11.50 0.04 -8.93
C THR A 20 -12.06 0.21 -7.52
N GLN A 21 -11.21 -0.03 -6.52
CA GLN A 21 -11.56 0.20 -5.11
C GLN A 21 -11.34 1.68 -4.81
N ALA A 22 -12.42 2.38 -4.46
CA ALA A 22 -12.38 3.72 -3.92
C ALA A 22 -11.90 3.67 -2.46
N PHE A 23 -10.95 4.51 -2.09
CA PHE A 23 -10.50 4.68 -0.71
C PHE A 23 -10.84 6.10 -0.26
N ALA A 24 -11.54 6.24 0.87
CA ALA A 24 -11.52 7.49 1.61
C ALA A 24 -10.17 7.62 2.33
N ASP A 25 -9.72 8.84 2.63
CA ASP A 25 -8.39 9.09 3.22
C ASP A 25 -8.10 8.16 4.43
N SER A 26 -8.96 8.22 5.45
CA SER A 26 -8.85 7.34 6.63
C SER A 26 -8.81 5.82 6.31
N ALA A 27 -9.50 5.38 5.25
CA ALA A 27 -9.49 3.98 4.82
C ALA A 27 -8.19 3.60 4.11
N ALA A 28 -7.60 4.50 3.32
CA ALA A 28 -6.29 4.29 2.70
C ALA A 28 -5.21 4.20 3.79
N VAL A 29 -5.19 5.15 4.72
CA VAL A 29 -4.24 5.18 5.85
C VAL A 29 -4.38 3.94 6.72
N SER A 30 -5.60 3.55 7.09
CA SER A 30 -5.85 2.32 7.86
C SER A 30 -5.37 1.06 7.12
N THR A 31 -5.59 0.97 5.81
CA THR A 31 -5.13 -0.18 5.00
C THR A 31 -3.61 -0.25 4.98
N MET A 32 -2.93 0.88 4.78
CA MET A 32 -1.47 0.94 4.82
C MET A 32 -0.89 0.63 6.21
N ALA A 33 -1.57 1.06 7.28
CA ALA A 33 -1.20 0.74 8.64
C ALA A 33 -1.35 -0.77 8.94
N GLU A 34 -2.44 -1.40 8.50
CA GLU A 34 -2.65 -2.85 8.63
C GLU A 34 -1.58 -3.66 7.89
N ILE A 35 -1.21 -3.24 6.68
CA ILE A 35 -0.11 -3.87 5.92
C ILE A 35 1.21 -3.74 6.68
N THR A 36 1.51 -2.56 7.19
CA THR A 36 2.74 -2.31 7.97
C THR A 36 2.76 -3.16 9.25
N LEU A 37 1.63 -3.26 9.96
CA LEU A 37 1.47 -4.04 11.18
C LEU A 37 1.78 -5.53 10.96
N ASN A 38 1.33 -6.06 9.83
CA ASN A 38 1.48 -7.46 9.44
C ASN A 38 2.74 -7.71 8.57
N LEU A 39 3.57 -6.69 8.36
CA LEU A 39 4.72 -6.79 7.49
C LEU A 39 5.71 -7.84 8.00
N ASN A 40 5.96 -8.85 7.17
CA ASN A 40 6.93 -9.91 7.43
C ASN A 40 8.03 -9.86 6.37
N HIS A 41 9.05 -9.01 6.63
CA HIS A 41 10.18 -8.71 5.75
C HIS A 41 9.85 -7.81 4.53
N VAL A 42 8.88 -8.21 3.71
CA VAL A 42 8.37 -7.42 2.55
C VAL A 42 6.86 -7.52 2.47
N PRO A 43 6.19 -6.57 1.78
CA PRO A 43 4.76 -6.69 1.53
C PRO A 43 4.49 -7.95 0.69
N SER A 44 3.42 -8.67 1.05
CA SER A 44 2.98 -9.82 0.26
C SER A 44 2.47 -9.38 -1.12
N ASP A 45 2.29 -10.32 -2.05
CA ASP A 45 1.71 -9.99 -3.37
C ASP A 45 0.28 -9.45 -3.25
N GLU A 46 -0.48 -9.87 -2.25
CA GLU A 46 -1.82 -9.33 -1.96
C GLU A 46 -1.71 -7.89 -1.44
N ASP A 47 -0.79 -7.63 -0.51
CA ASP A 47 -0.59 -6.28 0.02
C ASP A 47 -0.08 -5.32 -1.05
N LYS A 48 0.82 -5.77 -1.93
CA LYS A 48 1.25 -4.96 -3.10
C LYS A 48 0.09 -4.61 -4.02
N GLN A 49 -0.90 -5.49 -4.19
CA GLN A 49 -2.10 -5.17 -4.96
C GLN A 49 -2.97 -4.12 -4.26
N LYS A 50 -3.13 -4.20 -2.93
CA LYS A 50 -3.84 -3.18 -2.15
C LYS A 50 -3.13 -1.83 -2.24
N LEU A 51 -1.81 -1.80 -2.09
CA LEU A 51 -1.00 -0.58 -2.22
C LEU A 51 -1.07 0.01 -3.63
N ALA A 52 -1.01 -0.83 -4.67
CA ALA A 52 -1.19 -0.38 -6.05
C ALA A 52 -2.59 0.20 -6.31
N ALA A 53 -3.63 -0.35 -5.67
CA ALA A 53 -4.98 0.19 -5.76
C ALA A 53 -5.08 1.57 -5.10
N ILE A 54 -4.47 1.76 -3.92
CA ILE A 54 -4.39 3.08 -3.25
C ILE A 54 -3.62 4.07 -4.13
N ALA A 55 -2.47 3.67 -4.67
CA ALA A 55 -1.62 4.53 -5.50
C ALA A 55 -2.23 4.91 -6.86
N SER A 56 -3.28 4.21 -7.31
CA SER A 56 -3.99 4.48 -8.56
C SER A 56 -5.42 5.00 -8.37
N SER A 57 -5.86 5.14 -7.12
CA SER A 57 -7.18 5.67 -6.77
C SER A 57 -7.22 7.18 -6.96
N SER A 58 -8.27 7.69 -7.62
CA SER A 58 -8.53 9.13 -7.74
C SER A 58 -9.00 9.77 -6.44
N ASP A 59 -9.38 8.95 -5.46
CA ASP A 59 -9.87 9.39 -4.16
C ASP A 59 -8.73 9.52 -3.14
N SER A 60 -7.55 8.98 -3.43
CA SER A 60 -6.36 9.12 -2.57
C SER A 60 -5.70 10.49 -2.79
N SER A 61 -5.26 11.11 -1.70
CA SER A 61 -4.39 12.28 -1.73
C SER A 61 -3.00 11.97 -2.31
N GLU A 62 -2.27 13.00 -2.74
CA GLU A 62 -0.90 12.86 -3.24
C GLU A 62 0.05 12.26 -2.18
N ALA A 63 -0.15 12.61 -0.91
CA ALA A 63 0.65 12.09 0.19
C ALA A 63 0.39 10.59 0.42
N GLU A 64 -0.87 10.15 0.36
CA GLU A 64 -1.21 8.72 0.47
C GLU A 64 -0.67 7.90 -0.69
N VAL A 65 -0.77 8.44 -1.92
CA VAL A 65 -0.17 7.81 -3.11
C VAL A 65 1.34 7.66 -2.93
N ALA A 66 2.02 8.67 -2.39
CA ALA A 66 3.45 8.62 -2.13
C ALA A 66 3.81 7.56 -1.06
N VAL A 67 3.06 7.49 0.05
CA VAL A 67 3.28 6.46 1.09
C VAL A 67 3.03 5.05 0.54
N ALA A 68 1.93 4.83 -0.18
CA ALA A 68 1.60 3.53 -0.77
C ALA A 68 2.65 3.06 -1.80
N THR A 69 3.17 4.01 -2.59
CA THR A 69 4.25 3.74 -3.55
C THR A 69 5.54 3.35 -2.84
N ALA A 70 5.94 4.12 -1.82
CA ALA A 70 7.13 3.82 -1.02
C ALA A 70 7.04 2.44 -0.36
N MET A 71 5.87 2.08 0.19
CA MET A 71 5.63 0.75 0.76
C MET A 71 5.75 -0.37 -0.28
N SER A 72 5.21 -0.16 -1.48
CA SER A 72 5.27 -1.16 -2.57
C SER A 72 6.71 -1.46 -3.02
N ASN A 73 7.60 -0.49 -2.88
CA ASN A 73 9.02 -0.57 -3.24
C ASN A 73 9.89 -1.24 -2.17
N ILE A 74 9.33 -1.62 -1.01
CA ILE A 74 10.10 -2.28 0.06
C ILE A 74 10.50 -3.70 -0.38
N GLU A 75 11.80 -3.92 -0.62
CA GLU A 75 12.39 -5.25 -0.83
C GLU A 75 13.19 -5.77 0.38
N HIS A 76 13.86 -4.87 1.09
CA HIS A 76 14.61 -5.13 2.33
C HIS A 76 14.66 -3.88 3.21
N ARG A 77 14.62 -2.71 2.57
CA ARG A 77 14.59 -1.38 3.15
C ARG A 77 13.93 -0.44 2.14
N LEU A 78 13.49 0.73 2.61
CA LEU A 78 13.13 1.85 1.75
C LEU A 78 14.35 2.33 0.94
N THR A 79 14.08 2.80 -0.28
CA THR A 79 15.09 3.55 -1.06
C THR A 79 15.38 4.90 -0.39
N ASP A 80 16.50 5.53 -0.73
CA ASP A 80 16.82 6.84 -0.17
C ASP A 80 15.81 7.92 -0.60
N ALA A 81 15.32 7.83 -1.84
CA ALA A 81 14.28 8.73 -2.37
C ALA A 81 12.93 8.54 -1.65
N ASP A 82 12.53 7.29 -1.38
CA ASP A 82 11.32 7.00 -0.62
C ASP A 82 11.46 7.52 0.83
N LYS A 83 12.62 7.35 1.47
CA LYS A 83 12.87 7.90 2.82
C LYS A 83 12.78 9.42 2.87
N GLU A 84 13.33 10.12 1.88
CA GLU A 84 13.26 11.58 1.80
C GLU A 84 11.80 12.05 1.64
N THR A 85 11.05 11.38 0.76
CA THR A 85 9.63 11.65 0.55
C THR A 85 8.83 11.44 1.83
N LEU A 86 8.99 10.28 2.49
CA LEU A 86 8.31 9.97 3.75
C LEU A 86 8.70 10.93 4.88
N SER A 87 9.97 11.36 4.93
CA SER A 87 10.42 12.33 5.95
C SER A 87 9.76 13.69 5.75
N SER A 88 9.55 14.09 4.50
CA SER A 88 8.85 15.34 4.16
C SER A 88 7.38 15.26 4.58
N ILE A 89 6.70 14.14 4.32
CA ILE A 89 5.31 13.90 4.75
C ILE A 89 5.21 13.91 6.28
N ALA A 90 6.09 13.19 6.98
CA ALA A 90 6.09 13.15 8.44
C ALA A 90 6.27 14.55 9.07
N ALA A 91 7.01 15.45 8.41
CA ALA A 91 7.24 16.82 8.84
C ALA A 91 6.15 17.82 8.41
N ASP A 92 5.22 17.44 7.54
CA ASP A 92 4.19 18.33 7.02
C ASP A 92 3.00 18.44 7.99
N ASP A 93 2.86 19.60 8.65
CA ASP A 93 1.77 19.86 9.58
C ASP A 93 0.38 19.98 8.95
N SER A 94 0.30 20.06 7.63
CA SER A 94 -0.97 20.04 6.89
C SER A 94 -1.43 18.62 6.50
N ALA A 95 -0.54 17.63 6.60
CA ALA A 95 -0.88 16.23 6.36
C ALA A 95 -1.63 15.62 7.54
N ASP A 96 -2.47 14.63 7.23
CA ASP A 96 -3.20 13.83 8.21
C ASP A 96 -2.27 13.24 9.29
N ALA A 97 -2.67 13.32 10.56
CA ALA A 97 -1.83 12.93 11.69
C ALA A 97 -1.46 11.44 11.67
N ASP A 98 -2.40 10.58 11.30
CA ASP A 98 -2.18 9.13 11.20
C ASP A 98 -1.26 8.81 10.02
N LEU A 99 -1.41 9.51 8.89
CA LEU A 99 -0.51 9.38 7.74
C LEU A 99 0.93 9.78 8.10
N ARG A 100 1.11 10.85 8.88
CA ARG A 100 2.42 11.28 9.38
C ARG A 100 3.03 10.27 10.34
N ALA A 101 2.23 9.73 11.25
CA ALA A 101 2.67 8.70 12.20
C ALA A 101 3.11 7.43 11.45
N LEU A 102 2.31 6.98 10.47
CA LEU A 102 2.63 5.86 9.59
C LEU A 102 3.95 6.09 8.83
N ALA A 103 4.15 7.28 8.24
CA ALA A 103 5.40 7.63 7.58
C ALA A 103 6.60 7.54 8.52
N GLY A 104 6.45 8.00 9.77
CA GLY A 104 7.46 7.86 10.82
C GLY A 104 7.85 6.41 11.11
N VAL A 105 6.86 5.52 11.24
CA VAL A 105 7.08 4.08 11.45
C VAL A 105 7.81 3.44 10.26
N LEU A 106 7.45 3.82 9.03
CA LEU A 106 8.11 3.30 7.83
C LEU A 106 9.59 3.73 7.76
N ILE A 107 9.92 4.96 8.16
CA ILE A 107 11.30 5.46 8.20
C ILE A 107 12.15 4.70 9.22
N SER A 108 11.59 4.38 10.40
CA SER A 108 12.27 3.65 11.47
C SER A 108 12.27 2.12 11.28
N LEU A 109 11.57 1.63 10.26
CA LEU A 109 11.35 0.21 10.02
C LEU A 109 12.66 -0.58 9.91
N ASN A 110 12.79 -1.62 10.73
CA ASN A 110 13.92 -2.54 10.71
C ASN A 110 13.43 -3.98 10.54
N HIS A 111 13.21 -4.39 9.28
CA HIS A 111 12.56 -5.64 8.85
C HIS A 111 11.08 -5.80 9.24
N ARG A 112 10.70 -5.41 10.46
CA ARG A 112 9.33 -5.41 10.99
C ARG A 112 9.15 -4.26 11.98
N PRO A 113 7.92 -3.80 12.24
CA PRO A 113 7.67 -2.75 13.23
C PRO A 113 8.11 -3.18 14.63
N SER A 114 8.60 -2.22 15.43
CA SER A 114 8.85 -2.44 16.85
C SER A 114 7.53 -2.59 17.63
N ASP A 115 7.56 -3.08 18.87
CA ASP A 115 6.33 -3.22 19.67
C ASP A 115 5.64 -1.86 19.95
N ALA A 116 6.42 -0.78 20.06
CA ALA A 116 5.88 0.58 20.19
C ALA A 116 5.21 1.04 18.89
N ASP A 117 5.85 0.79 17.75
CA ASP A 117 5.28 1.13 16.44
C ASP A 117 4.00 0.34 16.18
N LYS A 118 3.94 -0.95 16.55
CA LYS A 118 2.72 -1.75 16.45
C LYS A 118 1.55 -1.16 17.22
N ALA A 119 1.79 -0.70 18.46
CA ALA A 119 0.74 -0.07 19.25
C ALA A 119 0.24 1.23 18.60
N SER A 120 1.11 1.97 17.90
CA SER A 120 0.69 3.14 17.11
C SER A 120 -0.12 2.73 15.89
N LEU A 121 0.34 1.73 15.14
CA LEU A 121 -0.37 1.20 13.96
C LEU A 121 -1.75 0.64 14.33
N GLU A 122 -1.89 -0.05 15.45
CA GLU A 122 -3.16 -0.56 15.96
C GLU A 122 -4.16 0.58 16.26
N GLN A 123 -3.69 1.73 16.75
CA GLN A 123 -4.54 2.91 16.97
C GLN A 123 -5.02 3.52 15.65
N ILE A 124 -4.14 3.59 14.64
CA ILE A 124 -4.49 4.04 13.29
C ILE A 124 -5.54 3.10 12.68
N VAL A 125 -5.32 1.80 12.77
CA VAL A 125 -6.26 0.77 12.24
C VAL A 125 -7.61 0.83 12.97
N ALA A 126 -7.62 1.15 14.26
CA ALA A 126 -8.86 1.31 15.02
C ALA A 126 -9.60 2.64 14.72
N GLY A 127 -8.97 3.58 14.01
CA GLY A 127 -9.50 4.92 13.77
C GLY A 127 -9.61 5.76 15.04
N THR A 128 -8.74 5.52 16.02
CA THR A 128 -8.75 6.22 17.31
C THR A 128 -7.61 7.25 17.45
N GLY A 129 -6.99 7.65 16.34
CA GLY A 129 -5.79 8.50 16.28
C GLY A 129 -6.02 10.02 16.25
N ASP A 130 -7.27 10.50 16.33
CA ASP A 130 -7.62 11.94 16.36
C ASP A 130 -7.71 12.52 17.78
#